data_AF-A0A9X3PUN6-F1
#
_entry.id   AF-A0A9X3PUN6-F1
#
_cell.length_a   1.000
_cell.length_b   1.000
_cell.length_c   1.000
_cell.angle_alpha   90.00
_cell.angle_beta   90.00
_cell.angle_gamma   90.00
#
_symmetry.space_group_name_H-M   'P 1'
#
loop_
_entity.id
_entity.type
_entity.pdbx_description
1 polymer ?
#
loop_
_entity_poly.entity_id
_entity_poly.type
_entity_poly.pdbx_seq_one_letter_code
_entity_poly.pdbx_strand_id
1 'polypeptide(L)'
;MRHSGWMFPVVLCLFIGSAAPASPFPISSYAWNDGQWEEHCKAARTSYNRERPLSNAQLTLSPKDERFVDFLYWVWANKIGEHQVEQVGGTEWKGPTDGVIFHWAPGSRWETHTVASFDHAIHHLVDEHRWTDRMFPDFFKQFGKVQGLNIEKLLSMKNPPTRAMFLKHIGGPASPYYRYVFHQESGIDPQRRRVVMVGGLGVAFEYTFERYLKEVKEVLTDCKAYEFFQLYDLHGKGFASKAGWAGQPIPESASTAYTASPKK
;
A
#
# COMPACT_ATOMS: atom_id res chain seq x y z
N MET A 1 -30.28 23.41 62.44
CA MET A 1 -30.36 22.61 61.19
C MET A 1 -28.94 22.38 60.69
N ARG A 2 -28.44 21.14 60.80
CA ARG A 2 -27.12 20.72 60.32
C ARG A 2 -27.33 19.99 58.99
N HIS A 3 -26.79 20.51 57.89
CA HIS A 3 -26.71 19.77 56.63
C HIS A 3 -25.33 19.14 56.51
N SER A 4 -25.27 17.82 56.62
CA SER A 4 -24.11 17.00 56.29
C SER A 4 -24.07 16.79 54.78
N GLY A 5 -23.13 17.43 54.10
CA GLY A 5 -22.81 17.11 52.70
C GLY A 5 -21.97 15.84 52.64
N TRP A 6 -22.52 14.79 52.06
CA TRP A 6 -21.78 13.58 51.71
C TRP A 6 -21.07 13.82 50.38
N MET A 7 -19.74 13.89 50.39
CA MET A 7 -18.94 13.80 49.16
C MET A 7 -18.68 12.32 48.84
N PHE A 8 -19.24 11.84 47.73
CA PHE A 8 -18.80 10.59 47.13
C PHE A 8 -17.54 10.85 46.29
N PRO A 9 -16.45 10.09 46.45
CA PRO A 9 -15.32 10.16 45.54
C PRO A 9 -15.69 9.43 44.24
N VAL A 10 -15.68 10.16 43.13
CA VAL A 10 -15.70 9.56 41.79
C VAL A 10 -14.32 8.94 41.56
N VAL A 11 -14.24 7.62 41.69
CA VAL A 11 -13.06 6.84 41.28
C VAL A 11 -13.05 6.81 39.75
N LEU A 12 -12.19 7.63 39.15
CA LEU A 12 -11.92 7.63 37.72
C LEU A 12 -11.02 6.42 37.40
N CYS A 13 -11.61 5.28 37.07
CA CYS A 13 -10.87 4.13 36.54
C CYS A 13 -10.34 4.46 35.14
N LEU A 14 -9.08 4.91 35.08
CA LEU A 14 -8.28 4.93 33.86
C LEU A 14 -7.99 3.48 33.45
N PHE A 15 -8.83 2.93 32.58
CA PHE A 15 -8.48 1.73 31.83
C PHE A 15 -7.37 2.10 30.83
N ILE A 16 -6.13 1.93 31.25
CA ILE A 16 -4.99 1.80 30.33
C ILE A 16 -5.17 0.42 29.69
N GLY A 17 -5.98 0.37 28.63
CA GLY A 17 -6.05 -0.80 27.77
C GLY A 17 -4.67 -1.00 27.17
N SER A 18 -3.95 -2.03 27.63
CA SER A 18 -2.77 -2.53 26.94
C SER A 18 -3.23 -2.92 25.54
N ALA A 19 -2.89 -2.10 24.54
CA ALA A 19 -3.08 -2.48 23.15
C ALA A 19 -2.34 -3.80 22.96
N ALA A 20 -3.09 -4.87 22.69
CA ALA A 20 -2.50 -6.15 22.36
C ALA A 20 -1.51 -5.92 21.20
N PRO A 21 -0.31 -6.55 21.22
CA PRO A 21 0.57 -6.49 20.07
C PRO A 21 -0.23 -6.93 18.85
N ALA A 22 -0.36 -6.03 17.88
CA ALA A 22 -1.02 -6.34 16.62
C ALA A 22 -0.27 -7.55 16.04
N SER A 23 -0.93 -8.70 16.00
CA SER A 23 -0.38 -9.88 15.37
C SER A 23 -0.12 -9.50 13.90
N PRO A 24 1.06 -9.82 13.33
CA PRO A 24 1.26 -9.67 11.89
C PRO A 24 0.08 -10.36 11.21
N PHE A 25 -0.56 -9.64 10.31
CA PHE A 25 -1.85 -10.01 9.71
C PHE A 25 -1.86 -11.50 9.36
N PRO A 26 -2.85 -12.28 9.80
CA PRO A 26 -2.84 -13.72 9.62
C PRO A 26 -2.81 -14.01 8.12
N ILE A 27 -1.66 -14.47 7.63
CA ILE A 27 -1.51 -14.88 6.24
C ILE A 27 -2.50 -16.03 6.01
N SER A 28 -3.28 -15.91 4.93
CA SER A 28 -4.24 -16.93 4.52
C SER A 28 -3.61 -18.32 4.55
N SER A 29 -4.33 -19.30 5.11
CA SER A 29 -3.92 -20.72 5.09
C SER A 29 -3.84 -21.30 3.67
N TYR A 30 -4.30 -20.55 2.66
CA TYR A 30 -4.27 -20.92 1.25
C TYR A 30 -3.05 -20.38 0.49
N ALA A 31 -2.15 -19.66 1.17
CA ALA A 31 -0.89 -19.23 0.56
C ALA A 31 -0.03 -20.44 0.16
N TRP A 32 0.59 -20.38 -1.01
CA TRP A 32 1.59 -21.37 -1.43
C TRP A 32 2.68 -21.56 -0.36
N ASN A 33 3.15 -22.80 -0.22
CA ASN A 33 4.36 -23.06 0.55
C ASN A 33 5.62 -22.64 -0.23
N ASP A 34 6.76 -22.58 0.43
CA ASP A 34 8.02 -22.09 -0.16
C ASP A 34 8.45 -22.84 -1.43
N GLY A 35 8.20 -24.15 -1.51
CA GLY A 35 8.55 -24.96 -2.70
C GLY A 35 7.65 -24.67 -3.90
N GLN A 36 6.34 -24.57 -3.67
CA GLN A 36 5.38 -24.14 -4.68
C GLN A 36 5.69 -22.72 -5.16
N TRP A 37 6.05 -21.84 -4.22
CA TRP A 37 6.48 -20.50 -4.52
C TRP A 37 7.69 -20.50 -5.45
N GLU A 38 8.76 -21.20 -5.06
CA GLU A 38 9.97 -21.28 -5.88
C GLU A 38 9.66 -21.81 -7.29
N GLU A 39 8.87 -22.89 -7.41
CA GLU A 39 8.51 -23.49 -8.69
C GLU A 39 7.72 -22.54 -9.61
N HIS A 40 6.66 -21.92 -9.09
CA HIS A 40 5.82 -21.02 -9.87
C HIS A 40 6.51 -19.68 -10.19
N CYS A 41 7.50 -19.27 -9.38
CA CYS A 41 8.18 -17.98 -9.51
C CYS A 41 9.47 -18.02 -10.34
N LYS A 42 9.93 -19.18 -10.81
CA LYS A 42 11.24 -19.31 -11.51
C LYS A 42 11.41 -18.36 -12.70
N ALA A 43 10.34 -17.92 -13.34
CA ALA A 43 10.39 -17.06 -14.52
C ALA A 43 10.27 -15.54 -14.23
N ALA A 44 9.95 -15.14 -12.99
CA ALA A 44 9.70 -13.73 -12.63
C ALA A 44 10.79 -13.17 -11.70
N ARG A 45 11.02 -11.85 -11.74
CA ARG A 45 11.91 -11.18 -10.78
C ARG A 45 11.39 -11.33 -9.36
N THR A 46 12.13 -12.02 -8.52
CA THR A 46 11.85 -12.16 -7.09
C THR A 46 13.15 -12.13 -6.29
N SER A 47 13.09 -12.13 -4.96
CA SER A 47 14.29 -12.37 -4.13
C SER A 47 14.97 -13.71 -4.46
N TYR A 48 14.20 -14.69 -4.97
CA TYR A 48 14.62 -16.02 -5.40
C TYR A 48 15.11 -16.08 -6.85
N ASN A 49 14.71 -15.15 -7.72
CA ASN A 49 15.28 -14.97 -9.05
C ASN A 49 15.47 -13.49 -9.37
N ARG A 50 16.66 -12.95 -9.08
CA ARG A 50 16.96 -11.51 -9.19
C ARG A 50 17.33 -11.06 -10.60
N GLU A 51 17.56 -12.01 -11.51
CA GLU A 51 18.18 -11.76 -12.82
C GLU A 51 17.17 -11.47 -13.93
N ARG A 52 15.87 -11.69 -13.68
CA ARG A 52 14.80 -11.39 -14.64
C ARG A 52 14.09 -10.10 -14.26
N PRO A 53 13.38 -9.42 -15.18
CA PRO A 53 12.54 -8.28 -14.86
C PRO A 53 11.19 -8.71 -14.24
N LEU A 54 10.53 -7.78 -13.54
CA LEU A 54 9.14 -7.98 -13.12
C LEU A 54 8.27 -8.04 -14.38
N SER A 55 7.31 -8.95 -14.42
CA SER A 55 6.33 -9.10 -15.49
C SER A 55 4.96 -9.30 -14.87
N ASN A 56 3.95 -8.72 -15.50
CA ASN A 56 2.53 -8.81 -15.14
C ASN A 56 1.67 -9.27 -16.33
N ALA A 57 2.29 -9.89 -17.33
CA ALA A 57 1.64 -10.41 -18.54
C ALA A 57 0.47 -11.37 -18.22
N GLN A 58 0.55 -12.09 -17.10
CA GLN A 58 -0.53 -12.97 -16.65
C GLN A 58 -1.71 -12.20 -16.03
N LEU A 59 -1.53 -10.94 -15.60
CA LEU A 59 -2.62 -10.12 -15.06
C LEU A 59 -3.48 -9.52 -16.19
N THR A 60 -4.35 -10.35 -16.75
CA THR A 60 -5.27 -10.00 -17.85
C THR A 60 -6.55 -9.29 -17.39
N LEU A 61 -6.67 -8.99 -16.09
CA LEU A 61 -7.87 -8.36 -15.55
C LEU A 61 -8.07 -6.93 -16.08
N SER A 62 -9.34 -6.55 -16.18
CA SER A 62 -9.75 -5.16 -16.34
C SER A 62 -10.77 -4.80 -15.26
N PRO A 63 -10.99 -3.51 -14.96
CA PRO A 63 -11.99 -3.09 -14.00
C PRO A 63 -13.45 -3.44 -14.36
N LYS A 64 -13.70 -4.01 -15.54
CA LYS A 64 -15.01 -4.50 -16.00
C LYS A 64 -15.15 -6.02 -15.88
N ASP A 65 -14.07 -6.72 -15.56
CA ASP A 65 -14.06 -8.16 -15.38
C ASP A 65 -14.84 -8.54 -14.11
N GLU A 66 -15.64 -9.60 -14.17
CA GLU A 66 -16.42 -10.06 -13.03
C GLU A 66 -15.56 -10.54 -11.85
N ARG A 67 -14.31 -10.94 -12.13
CA ARG A 67 -13.31 -11.36 -11.16
C ARG A 67 -12.65 -10.18 -10.45
N PHE A 68 -12.84 -8.97 -10.95
CA PHE A 68 -12.03 -7.82 -10.56
C PHE A 68 -12.18 -7.45 -9.08
N VAL A 69 -13.36 -7.55 -8.49
CA VAL A 69 -13.50 -7.21 -7.06
C VAL A 69 -12.94 -8.29 -6.17
N ASP A 70 -13.10 -9.58 -6.52
CA ASP A 70 -12.38 -10.65 -5.82
C ASP A 70 -10.87 -10.41 -5.89
N PHE A 71 -10.37 -9.94 -7.02
CA PHE A 71 -8.99 -9.51 -7.14
C PHE A 71 -8.64 -8.36 -6.20
N LEU A 72 -9.46 -7.31 -6.09
CA LEU A 72 -9.21 -6.21 -5.14
C LEU A 72 -9.14 -6.69 -3.69
N TYR A 73 -10.09 -7.54 -3.26
CA TYR A 73 -10.08 -8.11 -1.91
C TYR A 73 -8.88 -9.02 -1.69
N TRP A 74 -8.46 -9.78 -2.71
CA TRP A 74 -7.28 -10.63 -2.64
C TRP A 74 -5.99 -9.80 -2.58
N VAL A 75 -5.88 -8.73 -3.37
CA VAL A 75 -4.74 -7.77 -3.33
C VAL A 75 -4.63 -7.17 -1.93
N TRP A 76 -5.74 -6.69 -1.36
CA TRP A 76 -5.75 -6.15 0.01
C TRP A 76 -5.41 -7.22 1.05
N ALA A 77 -6.03 -8.40 0.99
CA ALA A 77 -5.74 -9.51 1.91
C ALA A 77 -4.25 -9.87 1.96
N ASN A 78 -3.59 -9.77 0.81
CA ASN A 78 -2.17 -10.06 0.67
C ASN A 78 -1.29 -8.82 0.85
N LYS A 79 -1.87 -7.62 1.06
CA LYS A 79 -1.21 -6.32 1.23
C LYS A 79 -0.43 -5.85 0.01
N ILE A 80 -0.86 -6.22 -1.18
CA ILE A 80 -0.07 -6.05 -2.41
C ILE A 80 0.17 -4.58 -2.76
N GLY A 81 -0.81 -3.70 -2.55
CA GLY A 81 -0.66 -2.27 -2.78
C GLY A 81 -0.07 -1.49 -1.59
N GLU A 82 0.09 -2.14 -0.43
CA GLU A 82 0.68 -1.50 0.75
C GLU A 82 2.18 -1.31 0.55
N HIS A 83 2.66 -0.10 0.82
CA HIS A 83 4.10 0.16 0.80
C HIS A 83 4.53 1.18 1.82
N GLN A 84 5.77 1.00 2.28
CA GLN A 84 6.54 2.04 2.95
C GLN A 84 7.79 2.32 2.13
N VAL A 85 8.07 3.60 1.86
CA VAL A 85 9.36 3.93 1.26
C VAL A 85 10.41 4.14 2.33
N GLU A 86 11.52 3.43 2.13
CA GLU A 86 12.78 3.68 2.81
C GLU A 86 13.70 4.55 1.94
N GLN A 87 14.57 5.31 2.60
CA GLN A 87 15.58 6.16 1.98
C GLN A 87 16.34 5.45 0.84
N VAL A 88 16.93 6.24 -0.08
CA VAL A 88 17.82 5.75 -1.14
C VAL A 88 18.91 4.84 -0.54
N GLY A 89 18.88 3.55 -0.88
CA GLY A 89 19.83 2.55 -0.40
C GLY A 89 19.56 1.98 1.00
N GLY A 90 18.46 2.35 1.68
CA GLY A 90 18.00 1.75 2.95
C GLY A 90 19.00 1.83 4.11
N THR A 91 18.64 1.34 5.30
CA THR A 91 19.61 1.11 6.38
C THR A 91 20.25 -0.28 6.31
N GLU A 92 19.60 -1.25 5.68
CA GLU A 92 20.03 -2.66 5.63
C GLU A 92 20.30 -3.17 4.21
N TRP A 93 20.06 -2.35 3.19
CA TRP A 93 20.15 -2.78 1.81
C TRP A 93 21.59 -2.73 1.27
N LYS A 94 22.01 -3.85 0.68
CA LYS A 94 23.34 -4.03 0.08
C LYS A 94 23.32 -4.08 -1.46
N GLY A 95 22.17 -3.78 -2.07
CA GLY A 95 21.96 -3.85 -3.52
C GLY A 95 22.15 -2.51 -4.23
N PRO A 96 21.60 -2.36 -5.46
CA PRO A 96 21.69 -1.12 -6.23
C PRO A 96 21.13 0.10 -5.47
N THR A 97 21.74 1.26 -5.68
CA THR A 97 21.42 2.55 -5.03
C THR A 97 20.90 3.60 -6.03
N ASP A 98 20.58 3.17 -7.24
CA ASP A 98 20.02 3.96 -8.34
C ASP A 98 18.50 4.18 -8.22
N GLY A 99 17.93 3.88 -7.05
CA GLY A 99 16.52 3.99 -6.79
C GLY A 99 16.19 4.07 -5.31
N VAL A 100 14.91 3.99 -5.04
CA VAL A 100 14.32 4.09 -3.71
C VAL A 100 13.76 2.74 -3.32
N ILE A 101 13.94 2.36 -2.06
CA ILE A 101 13.49 1.06 -1.59
C ILE A 101 12.05 1.21 -1.13
N PHE A 102 11.16 0.48 -1.78
CA PHE A 102 9.79 0.29 -1.30
C PHE A 102 9.73 -1.07 -0.59
N HIS A 103 9.24 -1.04 0.65
CA HIS A 103 8.85 -2.22 1.41
C HIS A 103 7.41 -2.49 1.04
N TRP A 104 7.21 -3.32 0.02
CA TRP A 104 5.88 -3.73 -0.37
C TRP A 104 5.41 -4.86 0.54
N ALA A 105 4.15 -4.79 0.94
CA ALA A 105 3.49 -5.67 1.89
C ALA A 105 4.26 -5.94 3.19
N PRO A 106 4.52 -4.89 4.00
CA PRO A 106 5.10 -5.04 5.33
C PRO A 106 4.31 -6.04 6.18
N GLY A 107 5.01 -7.02 6.75
CA GLY A 107 4.41 -8.06 7.60
C GLY A 107 3.71 -9.20 6.84
N SER A 108 3.89 -9.31 5.51
CA SER A 108 3.43 -10.46 4.71
C SER A 108 4.54 -11.50 4.52
N ARG A 109 4.20 -12.74 4.11
CA ARG A 109 5.21 -13.77 3.77
C ARG A 109 6.10 -13.42 2.58
N TRP A 110 5.73 -12.40 1.83
CA TRP A 110 6.41 -12.01 0.61
C TRP A 110 6.93 -10.57 0.70
N GLU A 111 7.01 -10.03 1.92
CA GLU A 111 7.66 -8.75 2.21
C GLU A 111 9.03 -8.73 1.52
N THR A 112 9.15 -7.86 0.51
CA THR A 112 10.38 -7.71 -0.24
C THR A 112 10.71 -6.24 -0.42
N HIS A 113 12.00 -5.97 -0.38
CA HIS A 113 12.57 -4.71 -0.81
C HIS A 113 12.61 -4.70 -2.34
N THR A 114 11.81 -3.84 -2.96
CA THR A 114 11.98 -3.51 -4.38
C THR A 114 12.67 -2.17 -4.50
N VAL A 115 13.62 -2.07 -5.41
CA VAL A 115 14.19 -0.77 -5.81
C VAL A 115 13.33 -0.22 -6.93
N ALA A 116 12.53 0.79 -6.62
CA ALA A 116 11.81 1.56 -7.62
C ALA A 116 12.70 2.67 -8.17
N SER A 117 12.51 3.01 -9.44
CA SER A 117 13.21 4.17 -10.02
C SER A 117 12.83 5.45 -9.29
N PHE A 118 13.70 6.44 -9.31
CA PHE A 118 13.39 7.76 -8.74
C PHE A 118 12.16 8.41 -9.40
N ASP A 119 11.90 8.11 -10.68
CA ASP A 119 10.74 8.67 -11.37
C ASP A 119 9.43 8.12 -10.83
N HIS A 120 9.35 6.80 -10.69
CA HIS A 120 8.21 6.14 -10.06
C HIS A 120 8.02 6.62 -8.62
N ALA A 121 9.10 6.69 -7.83
CA ALA A 121 9.03 7.13 -6.44
C ALA A 121 8.52 8.56 -6.27
N ILE A 122 8.96 9.50 -7.13
CA ILE A 122 8.45 10.88 -7.12
C ILE A 122 6.98 10.91 -7.49
N HIS A 123 6.57 10.18 -8.52
CA HIS A 123 5.17 10.14 -8.93
C HIS A 123 4.25 9.76 -7.75
N HIS A 124 4.57 8.64 -7.09
CA HIS A 124 3.82 8.11 -5.95
C HIS A 124 3.86 9.02 -4.71
N LEU A 125 5.03 9.47 -4.31
CA LEU A 125 5.17 10.17 -3.03
C LEU A 125 4.82 11.66 -3.10
N VAL A 126 5.01 12.29 -4.26
CA VAL A 126 5.01 13.74 -4.36
C VAL A 126 3.78 14.25 -5.10
N ASP A 127 3.51 13.70 -6.28
CA ASP A 127 2.43 14.19 -7.14
C ASP A 127 1.07 13.90 -6.49
N GLU A 128 0.93 12.70 -5.94
CA GLU A 128 -0.32 12.23 -5.32
C GLU A 128 -0.70 13.07 -4.10
N HIS A 129 0.29 13.45 -3.29
CA HIS A 129 0.08 14.29 -2.11
C HIS A 129 0.10 15.79 -2.42
N ARG A 130 0.31 16.17 -3.69
CA ARG A 130 0.39 17.56 -4.15
C ARG A 130 1.37 18.40 -3.34
N TRP A 131 2.51 17.81 -2.98
CA TRP A 131 3.49 18.49 -2.13
C TRP A 131 4.10 19.71 -2.82
N THR A 132 4.48 20.68 -1.99
CA THR A 132 5.12 21.93 -2.44
C THR A 132 6.42 22.19 -1.68
N ASP A 133 7.30 23.03 -2.22
CA ASP A 133 8.52 23.48 -1.52
C ASP A 133 8.27 24.10 -0.13
N ARG A 134 7.10 24.69 0.11
CA ARG A 134 6.72 25.24 1.42
C ARG A 134 6.64 24.19 2.52
N MET A 135 6.45 22.93 2.15
CA MET A 135 6.45 21.80 3.08
C MET A 135 7.88 21.38 3.46
N PHE A 136 8.87 21.66 2.61
CA PHE A 136 10.28 21.31 2.85
C PHE A 136 11.18 22.54 2.74
N PRO A 137 10.90 23.62 3.50
CA PRO A 137 11.51 24.91 3.26
C PRO A 137 13.04 24.86 3.48
N ASP A 138 13.51 24.12 4.47
CA ASP A 138 14.94 24.02 4.77
C ASP A 138 15.71 23.25 3.71
N PHE A 139 15.09 22.26 3.08
CA PHE A 139 15.67 21.55 1.95
C PHE A 139 15.74 22.44 0.70
N PHE A 140 14.67 23.17 0.37
CA PHE A 140 14.61 23.94 -0.88
C PHE A 140 15.31 25.30 -0.83
N LYS A 141 15.52 25.90 0.35
CA LYS A 141 16.23 27.18 0.51
C LYS A 141 17.62 27.19 -0.14
N GLN A 142 18.33 26.05 -0.15
CA GLN A 142 19.67 25.95 -0.75
C GLN A 142 19.63 25.88 -2.30
N PHE A 143 18.47 25.59 -2.89
CA PHE A 143 18.28 25.51 -4.34
C PHE A 143 17.54 26.72 -4.92
N GLY A 144 17.13 27.67 -4.07
CA GLY A 144 16.46 28.89 -4.48
C GLY A 144 15.46 29.40 -3.44
N LYS A 145 14.69 30.42 -3.84
CA LYS A 145 13.62 30.96 -3.00
C LYS A 145 12.43 30.00 -2.98
N VAL A 146 11.92 29.68 -1.79
CA VAL A 146 10.66 28.94 -1.58
C VAL A 146 9.47 29.79 -2.05
N GLN A 147 8.64 29.26 -2.95
CA GLN A 147 7.58 30.00 -3.64
C GLN A 147 6.18 29.39 -3.50
N GLY A 148 6.06 28.15 -3.04
CA GLY A 148 4.80 27.38 -3.07
C GLY A 148 4.63 26.61 -4.36
N LEU A 149 5.73 26.26 -5.03
CA LEU A 149 5.68 25.48 -6.27
C LEU A 149 5.53 23.98 -5.94
N ASN A 150 4.78 23.28 -6.79
CA ASN A 150 4.71 21.83 -6.75
C ASN A 150 6.12 21.23 -6.96
N ILE A 151 6.43 20.18 -6.20
CA ILE A 151 7.78 19.60 -6.18
C ILE A 151 8.14 18.93 -7.51
N GLU A 152 7.23 18.29 -8.23
CA GLU A 152 7.50 17.73 -9.56
C GLU A 152 7.99 18.82 -10.54
N LYS A 153 7.29 19.96 -10.50
CA LYS A 153 7.65 21.14 -11.30
C LYS A 153 9.02 21.68 -10.90
N LEU A 154 9.31 21.76 -9.60
CA LEU A 154 10.60 22.19 -9.08
C LEU A 154 11.73 21.26 -9.50
N LEU A 155 11.53 19.95 -9.45
CA LEU A 155 12.50 18.94 -9.85
C LEU A 155 12.80 18.95 -11.36
N SER A 156 11.96 19.64 -12.14
CA SER A 156 12.10 19.80 -13.59
C SER A 156 12.67 21.16 -14.00
N MET A 157 13.07 22.02 -13.05
CA MET A 157 13.63 23.34 -13.34
C MET A 157 15.09 23.29 -13.82
N LYS A 158 15.65 24.45 -14.18
CA LYS A 158 17.02 24.56 -14.73
C LYS A 158 18.12 24.12 -13.76
N ASN A 159 17.98 24.45 -12.47
CA ASN A 159 18.93 24.09 -11.41
C ASN A 159 18.18 23.45 -10.21
N PRO A 160 17.57 22.27 -10.40
CA PRO A 160 16.78 21.65 -9.35
C PRO A 160 17.68 20.82 -8.42
N PRO A 161 17.24 20.51 -7.19
CA PRO A 161 17.77 19.35 -6.50
C PRO A 161 17.56 18.09 -7.36
N THR A 162 18.46 17.13 -7.29
CA THR A 162 18.22 15.84 -7.95
C THR A 162 17.08 15.10 -7.24
N ARG A 163 16.33 14.27 -7.99
CA ARG A 163 15.29 13.40 -7.41
C ARG A 163 15.84 12.54 -6.26
N ALA A 164 17.04 11.99 -6.44
CA ALA A 164 17.74 11.22 -5.40
C ALA A 164 17.99 12.03 -4.11
N MET A 165 18.43 13.28 -4.22
CA MET A 165 18.66 14.15 -3.06
C MET A 165 17.35 14.42 -2.31
N PHE A 166 16.27 14.68 -3.05
CA PHE A 166 14.97 14.93 -2.44
C PHE A 166 14.40 13.66 -1.79
N LEU A 167 14.43 12.53 -2.48
CA LEU A 167 13.98 11.23 -1.96
C LEU A 167 14.75 10.80 -0.71
N LYS A 168 16.09 11.00 -0.70
CA LYS A 168 16.91 10.79 0.49
C LYS A 168 16.53 11.72 1.64
N HIS A 169 16.19 12.98 1.34
CA HIS A 169 15.73 13.91 2.36
C HIS A 169 14.40 13.46 2.98
N ILE A 170 13.39 13.16 2.16
CA ILE A 170 12.05 12.81 2.65
C ILE A 170 11.98 11.43 3.31
N GLY A 171 12.82 10.48 2.89
CA GLY A 171 12.97 9.16 3.48
C GLY A 171 13.92 9.14 4.68
N GLY A 172 14.53 10.27 5.04
CA GLY A 172 15.43 10.36 6.18
C GLY A 172 14.72 10.75 7.48
N PRO A 173 15.37 10.53 8.64
CA PRO A 173 14.82 10.88 9.96
C PRO A 173 14.58 12.39 10.14
N ALA A 174 15.18 13.22 9.30
CA ALA A 174 15.01 14.68 9.31
C ALA A 174 13.73 15.14 8.58
N SER A 175 13.05 14.25 7.86
CA SER A 175 11.82 14.60 7.15
C SER A 175 10.64 14.69 8.10
N PRO A 176 9.96 15.85 8.19
CA PRO A 176 8.71 15.95 8.94
C PRO A 176 7.59 15.09 8.32
N TYR A 177 7.78 14.62 7.08
CA TYR A 177 6.82 13.83 6.33
C TYR A 177 7.25 12.38 6.12
N TYR A 178 8.31 11.89 6.80
CA TYR A 178 8.78 10.50 6.69
C TYR A 178 7.66 9.48 6.88
N ARG A 179 6.64 9.81 7.68
CA ARG A 179 5.51 8.91 7.93
C ARG A 179 4.45 8.92 6.83
N TYR A 180 4.34 9.99 6.02
CA TYR A 180 3.40 10.11 4.89
C TYR A 180 3.77 9.26 3.68
N VAL A 181 4.94 8.65 3.78
CA VAL A 181 5.60 7.85 2.78
C VAL A 181 5.21 6.35 2.95
N PHE A 182 4.12 6.13 3.69
CA PHE A 182 3.46 4.86 3.92
C PHE A 182 2.02 4.94 3.39
N HIS A 183 1.62 3.98 2.57
CA HIS A 183 0.26 3.82 2.06
C HIS A 183 -0.30 2.44 2.44
N GLN A 184 -1.55 2.43 2.89
CA GLN A 184 -2.30 1.21 3.16
C GLN A 184 -3.73 1.30 2.62
N GLU A 185 -4.30 0.20 2.16
CA GLU A 185 -5.73 0.10 1.89
C GLU A 185 -6.53 0.23 3.20
N SER A 186 -7.61 0.99 3.16
CA SER A 186 -8.53 1.15 4.30
C SER A 186 -9.99 0.83 3.94
N GLY A 187 -10.31 0.68 2.66
CA GLY A 187 -11.66 0.36 2.21
C GLY A 187 -11.74 0.04 0.72
N ILE A 188 -12.70 -0.78 0.33
CA ILE A 188 -13.11 -0.97 -1.07
C ILE A 188 -14.58 -0.55 -1.17
N ASP A 189 -14.88 0.34 -2.10
CA ASP A 189 -16.24 0.76 -2.46
C ASP A 189 -16.54 0.30 -3.90
N PRO A 190 -17.16 -0.88 -4.07
CA PRO A 190 -17.53 -1.39 -5.39
C PRO A 190 -18.57 -0.54 -6.11
N GLN A 191 -19.44 0.18 -5.37
CA GLN A 191 -20.50 0.99 -5.97
C GLN A 191 -19.93 2.24 -6.64
N ARG A 192 -19.03 2.94 -5.92
CA ARG A 192 -18.32 4.11 -6.47
C ARG A 192 -17.12 3.74 -7.33
N ARG A 193 -16.75 2.45 -7.37
CA ARG A 193 -15.55 1.92 -8.04
C ARG A 193 -14.30 2.64 -7.54
N ARG A 194 -14.15 2.64 -6.21
CA ARG A 194 -13.06 3.29 -5.49
C ARG A 194 -12.39 2.32 -4.52
N VAL A 195 -11.07 2.46 -4.40
CA VAL A 195 -10.32 1.93 -3.26
C VAL A 195 -9.92 3.12 -2.41
N VAL A 196 -10.26 3.07 -1.12
CA VAL A 196 -9.87 4.07 -0.14
C VAL A 196 -8.53 3.64 0.44
N MET A 197 -7.58 4.55 0.36
CA MET A 197 -6.24 4.39 0.90
C MET A 197 -6.06 5.36 2.06
N VAL A 198 -5.18 5.03 2.99
CA VAL A 198 -4.73 5.91 4.05
C VAL A 198 -3.22 6.05 3.95
N GLY A 199 -2.76 7.29 3.87
CA GLY A 199 -1.37 7.66 3.99
C GLY A 199 -0.97 7.89 5.45
N GLY A 200 0.32 8.12 5.69
CA GLY A 200 0.81 8.53 7.00
C GLY A 200 0.03 9.65 7.67
N LEU A 201 -0.03 9.57 9.00
CA LEU A 201 -0.85 10.43 9.87
C LEU A 201 -2.37 10.33 9.64
N GLY A 202 -2.85 9.28 8.94
CA GLY A 202 -4.28 9.01 8.81
C GLY A 202 -4.97 9.78 7.68
N VAL A 203 -4.21 10.35 6.74
CA VAL A 203 -4.78 11.09 5.60
C VAL A 203 -5.40 10.10 4.61
N ALA A 204 -6.73 10.16 4.47
CA ALA A 204 -7.44 9.33 3.51
C ALA A 204 -7.41 9.93 2.09
N PHE A 205 -7.26 9.07 1.08
CA PHE A 205 -7.39 9.41 -0.33
C PHE A 205 -8.03 8.25 -1.10
N GLU A 206 -8.52 8.50 -2.32
CA GLU A 206 -9.24 7.50 -3.12
C GLU A 206 -8.54 7.24 -4.46
N TYR A 207 -8.42 5.97 -4.84
CA TYR A 207 -8.06 5.54 -6.19
C TYR A 207 -9.30 5.07 -6.95
N THR A 208 -9.38 5.39 -8.24
CA THR A 208 -10.30 4.70 -9.13
C THR A 208 -9.83 3.25 -9.29
N PHE A 209 -10.74 2.35 -9.65
CA PHE A 209 -10.37 0.96 -9.96
C PHE A 209 -9.33 0.86 -11.08
N GLU A 210 -9.43 1.72 -12.10
CA GLU A 210 -8.46 1.80 -13.20
C GLU A 210 -7.08 2.22 -12.69
N ARG A 211 -7.01 3.25 -11.85
CA ARG A 211 -5.75 3.70 -11.24
C ARG A 211 -5.17 2.60 -10.33
N TYR A 212 -5.98 2.06 -9.43
CA TYR A 212 -5.53 1.04 -8.49
C TYR A 212 -5.00 -0.21 -9.21
N LEU A 213 -5.65 -0.67 -10.29
CA LEU A 213 -5.13 -1.76 -11.11
C LEU A 213 -3.78 -1.41 -11.76
N LYS A 214 -3.59 -0.16 -12.20
CA LYS A 214 -2.31 0.29 -12.73
C LYS A 214 -1.24 0.23 -11.65
N GLU A 215 -1.50 0.72 -10.44
CA GLU A 215 -0.53 0.68 -9.34
C GLU A 215 -0.17 -0.75 -8.96
N VAL A 216 -1.18 -1.62 -8.80
CA VAL A 216 -0.94 -3.03 -8.51
C VAL A 216 -0.12 -3.69 -9.61
N LYS A 217 -0.32 -3.35 -10.89
CA LYS A 217 0.47 -3.87 -12.00
C LYS A 217 1.96 -3.49 -11.95
N GLU A 218 2.31 -2.41 -11.27
CA GLU A 218 3.71 -1.98 -11.13
C GLU A 218 4.49 -2.88 -10.15
N VAL A 219 3.78 -3.59 -9.27
CA VAL A 219 4.37 -4.39 -8.18
C VAL A 219 3.97 -5.87 -8.20
N LEU A 220 2.85 -6.20 -8.84
CA LEU A 220 2.34 -7.57 -8.96
C LEU A 220 3.12 -8.34 -10.01
N THR A 221 3.60 -9.51 -9.60
CA THR A 221 4.32 -10.47 -10.45
C THR A 221 3.37 -11.43 -11.18
N ASP A 222 3.84 -12.01 -12.28
CA ASP A 222 3.13 -13.07 -13.02
C ASP A 222 2.76 -14.27 -12.13
N CYS A 223 3.64 -14.65 -11.21
CA CYS A 223 3.36 -15.74 -10.28
C CYS A 223 2.21 -15.40 -9.31
N LYS A 224 2.14 -14.17 -8.80
CA LYS A 224 1.03 -13.71 -7.96
C LYS A 224 -0.26 -13.55 -8.73
N ALA A 225 -0.19 -13.02 -9.94
CA ALA A 225 -1.35 -12.99 -10.84
C ALA A 225 -1.89 -14.41 -11.09
N TYR A 226 -1.00 -15.38 -11.34
CA TYR A 226 -1.38 -16.78 -11.50
C TYR A 226 -2.01 -17.39 -10.24
N GLU A 227 -1.45 -17.13 -9.04
CA GLU A 227 -2.04 -17.56 -7.77
C GLU A 227 -3.49 -17.09 -7.64
N PHE A 228 -3.75 -15.80 -7.91
CA PHE A 228 -5.11 -15.27 -7.89
C PHE A 228 -6.05 -16.06 -8.81
N PHE A 229 -5.68 -16.29 -10.07
CA PHE A 229 -6.53 -17.00 -11.03
C PHE A 229 -6.75 -18.46 -10.62
N GLN A 230 -5.70 -19.14 -10.13
CA GLN A 230 -5.83 -20.51 -9.63
C GLN A 230 -6.83 -20.61 -8.47
N LEU A 231 -6.79 -19.67 -7.54
CA LEU A 231 -7.68 -19.65 -6.38
C LEU A 231 -9.11 -19.26 -6.79
N TYR A 232 -9.26 -18.34 -7.73
CA TYR A 232 -10.55 -18.00 -8.32
C TYR A 232 -11.17 -19.21 -9.02
N ASP A 233 -10.41 -19.95 -9.84
CA ASP A 233 -10.90 -21.12 -10.56
C ASP A 233 -11.30 -22.25 -9.60
N LEU A 234 -10.58 -22.41 -8.49
CA LEU A 234 -10.85 -23.44 -7.49
C LEU A 234 -12.06 -23.12 -6.61
N HIS A 235 -12.23 -21.86 -6.20
CA HIS A 235 -13.20 -21.46 -5.18
C HIS A 235 -14.39 -20.64 -5.71
N GLY A 236 -14.29 -20.18 -6.96
CA GLY A 236 -15.31 -19.40 -7.65
C GLY A 236 -15.45 -17.96 -7.14
N LYS A 237 -16.45 -17.27 -7.68
CA LYS A 237 -16.80 -15.90 -7.35
C LYS A 237 -17.04 -15.69 -5.84
N GLY A 238 -16.53 -14.59 -5.31
CA GLY A 238 -16.67 -14.18 -3.92
C GLY A 238 -15.70 -14.89 -2.97
N PHE A 239 -14.67 -15.61 -3.46
CA PHE A 239 -13.77 -16.35 -2.57
C PHE A 239 -12.95 -15.41 -1.67
N ALA A 240 -12.37 -14.35 -2.25
CA ALA A 240 -11.42 -13.48 -1.56
C ALA A 240 -12.13 -12.53 -0.58
N SER A 241 -13.42 -12.32 -0.80
CA SER A 241 -14.26 -11.42 -0.03
C SER A 241 -15.01 -12.12 1.13
N LYS A 242 -14.83 -13.44 1.29
CA LYS A 242 -15.32 -14.21 2.43
C LYS A 242 -14.49 -13.93 3.68
N ALA A 243 -15.14 -13.97 4.84
CA ALA A 243 -14.44 -13.94 6.13
C ALA A 243 -13.42 -15.09 6.20
N GLY A 244 -12.18 -14.78 6.61
CA GLY A 244 -11.06 -15.74 6.66
C GLY A 244 -10.05 -15.63 5.52
N TRP A 245 -10.33 -14.83 4.48
CA TRP A 245 -9.37 -14.52 3.40
C TRP A 245 -8.75 -13.13 3.59
N ALA A 246 -9.57 -12.07 3.65
CA ALA A 246 -9.14 -10.69 3.83
C ALA A 246 -9.36 -10.12 5.24
N GLY A 247 -9.89 -10.89 6.19
CA GLY A 247 -10.23 -10.41 7.54
C GLY A 247 -11.32 -9.33 7.61
N GLN A 248 -11.84 -8.83 6.49
CA GLN A 248 -12.96 -7.89 6.40
C GLN A 248 -14.06 -8.49 5.50
N PRO A 249 -15.31 -8.60 5.97
CA PRO A 249 -16.43 -9.04 5.14
C PRO A 249 -16.78 -7.96 4.09
N ILE A 250 -17.39 -8.37 2.96
CA ILE A 250 -18.02 -7.41 2.04
C ILE A 250 -19.08 -6.60 2.81
N PRO A 251 -19.11 -5.26 2.73
CA PRO A 251 -20.22 -4.48 3.26
C PRO A 251 -21.56 -4.96 2.68
N GLU A 252 -22.61 -5.15 3.50
CA GLU A 252 -23.90 -5.67 3.06
C GLU A 252 -24.52 -4.86 1.90
N SER A 253 -24.25 -3.55 1.84
CA SER A 253 -24.65 -2.66 0.75
C SER A 253 -24.02 -3.00 -0.61
N ALA A 254 -22.87 -3.66 -0.63
CA ALA A 254 -22.21 -4.15 -1.84
C ALA A 254 -22.57 -5.62 -2.15
N SER A 255 -23.10 -6.37 -1.18
CA SER A 255 -23.52 -7.77 -1.34
C SER A 255 -24.71 -7.92 -2.32
N THR A 256 -25.63 -6.96 -2.35
CA THR A 256 -26.78 -6.94 -3.27
C THR A 256 -26.38 -6.68 -4.72
N ALA A 257 -25.28 -5.97 -4.97
CA ALA A 257 -24.70 -5.83 -6.31
C ALA A 257 -23.88 -7.07 -6.73
N TYR A 258 -23.38 -7.86 -5.77
CA TYR A 258 -22.52 -9.03 -5.99
C TYR A 258 -23.28 -10.36 -6.18
N THR A 259 -24.45 -10.49 -5.56
CA THR A 259 -25.28 -11.71 -5.53
C THR A 259 -26.28 -11.83 -6.68
N ALA A 260 -26.39 -10.82 -7.55
CA ALA A 260 -27.16 -10.94 -8.78
C ALA A 260 -26.44 -11.92 -9.74
N SER A 261 -26.64 -13.22 -9.53
CA SER A 261 -26.53 -14.20 -10.60
C SER A 261 -27.47 -13.77 -11.72
N PRO A 262 -27.07 -13.84 -13.00
CA PRO A 262 -28.04 -13.78 -14.06
C PRO A 262 -28.99 -14.97 -13.84
N LYS A 263 -30.26 -14.69 -13.59
CA LYS A 263 -31.29 -15.72 -13.70
C LYS A 263 -31.20 -16.26 -15.13
N LYS A 264 -30.98 -17.56 -15.25
CA LYS A 264 -31.12 -18.30 -16.52
C LYS A 264 -32.49 -18.04 -17.13
#